data_AF-K0XA67-F1
#
_entry.id   AF-K0XA67-F1
#
_cell.length_a   1.000
_cell.length_b   1.000
_cell.length_c   1.000
_cell.angle_alpha   90.00
_cell.angle_beta   90.00
_cell.angle_gamma   90.00
#
_symmetry.space_group_name_H-M   'P 1'
#
loop_
_entity.id
_entity.type
_entity.pdbx_description
1 polymer ?
#
loop_
_entity_poly.entity_id
_entity_poly.type
_entity_poly.pdbx_seq_one_letter_code
_entity_poly.pdbx_strand_id
1 'polypeptide(L)'
;MSSNDHNMMRSVPILELANPRYLLALQEFASEVAPFCVAEALLKRFGDENLTERQRFEQIQIDSVMRRTRCDRKSAVDYLEAEDWNEDDAAISLLRDRKYI
;
A
#
# COMPACT_ATOMS: atom_id res chain seq x y z
N MET A 1 10.94 -9.45 1.86
CA MET A 1 11.77 -8.23 1.86
C MET A 1 11.59 -7.62 3.24
N SER A 2 12.60 -7.63 4.11
CA SER A 2 12.39 -7.39 5.55
C SER A 2 13.61 -6.70 6.17
N SER A 3 13.55 -5.36 6.27
CA SER A 3 14.29 -4.51 7.24
C SER A 3 14.24 -3.01 6.91
N ASN A 4 14.06 -2.61 5.64
CA ASN A 4 14.15 -1.19 5.26
C ASN A 4 12.86 -0.36 5.47
N ASP A 5 11.68 -0.97 5.53
CA ASP A 5 10.41 -0.20 5.58
C ASP A 5 10.00 0.25 6.99
N HIS A 6 10.47 -0.42 8.05
CA HIS A 6 9.97 -0.14 9.41
C HIS A 6 10.45 1.22 9.96
N ASN A 7 11.64 1.68 9.55
CA ASN A 7 12.13 3.01 9.91
C ASN A 7 11.38 4.11 9.17
N MET A 8 10.95 3.85 7.92
CA MET A 8 10.14 4.79 7.14
C MET A 8 8.79 5.04 7.84
N MET A 9 8.19 4.03 8.46
CA MET A 9 6.92 4.16 9.17
C MET A 9 6.98 5.12 10.37
N ARG A 10 8.15 5.29 10.99
CA ARG A 10 8.33 6.26 12.09
C ARG A 10 8.35 7.71 11.59
N SER A 11 8.62 7.93 10.31
CA SER A 11 8.68 9.26 9.69
C SER A 11 7.41 9.66 8.93
N VAL A 12 6.47 8.74 8.72
CA VAL A 12 5.21 9.06 8.02
C VAL A 12 4.34 9.95 8.92
N PRO A 13 3.90 11.13 8.45
CA PRO A 13 2.97 11.96 9.20
C PRO A 13 1.68 11.20 9.54
N ILE A 14 1.15 11.40 10.75
CA ILE A 14 -0.05 10.67 11.23
C ILE A 14 -1.24 10.81 10.26
N LEU A 15 -1.37 11.98 9.61
CA LEU A 15 -2.43 12.25 8.64
C LEU A 15 -2.30 11.43 7.34
N GLU A 16 -1.10 11.00 7.00
CA GLU A 16 -0.81 10.20 5.81
C GLU A 16 -0.92 8.70 6.07
N LEU A 17 -1.07 8.26 7.31
CA LEU A 17 -1.21 6.83 7.65
C LEU A 17 -2.44 6.17 7.02
N ALA A 18 -3.46 6.95 6.67
CA ALA A 18 -4.62 6.45 5.95
C ALA A 18 -4.36 6.18 4.46
N ASN A 19 -3.21 6.63 3.92
CA ASN A 19 -2.87 6.48 2.52
C ASN A 19 -2.61 4.99 2.19
N PRO A 20 -3.22 4.46 1.12
CA PRO A 20 -3.08 3.05 0.72
C PRO A 20 -1.63 2.61 0.44
N ARG A 21 -0.73 3.57 0.14
CA ARG A 21 0.72 3.35 0.02
C ARG A 21 1.31 2.74 1.28
N TYR A 22 0.84 3.17 2.45
CA TYR A 22 1.44 2.83 3.75
C TYR A 22 0.64 1.79 4.54
N LEU A 23 -0.60 1.48 4.15
CA LEU A 23 -1.48 0.59 4.91
C LEU A 23 -0.87 -0.79 5.19
N LEU A 24 -0.27 -1.43 4.18
CA LEU A 24 0.36 -2.75 4.38
C LEU A 24 1.56 -2.66 5.34
N ALA A 25 2.44 -1.69 5.13
CA ALA A 25 3.61 -1.47 5.98
C ALA A 25 3.21 -1.08 7.41
N LEU A 26 2.07 -0.40 7.60
CA LEU A 26 1.49 -0.10 8.91
C LEU A 26 1.04 -1.34 9.65
N GLN A 27 0.37 -2.25 8.95
CA GLN A 27 -0.11 -3.50 9.51
C GLN A 27 1.08 -4.39 9.92
N GLU A 28 2.07 -4.53 9.05
CA GLU A 28 3.32 -5.25 9.35
C GLU A 28 4.07 -4.64 10.53
N PHE A 29 4.19 -3.30 10.58
CA PHE A 29 4.80 -2.59 11.70
C PHE A 29 4.03 -2.84 13.01
N ALA A 30 2.70 -2.80 12.96
CA ALA A 30 1.86 -3.05 14.13
C ALA A 30 2.00 -4.49 14.63
N SER A 31 2.14 -5.48 13.75
CA SER A 31 2.26 -6.89 14.14
C SER A 31 3.67 -7.27 14.61
N GLU A 32 4.72 -6.68 14.05
CA GLU A 32 6.09 -7.18 14.25
C GLU A 32 6.96 -6.28 15.16
N VAL A 33 6.68 -4.98 15.21
CA VAL A 33 7.64 -4.00 15.78
C VAL A 33 7.02 -3.10 16.84
N ALA A 34 5.76 -2.72 16.68
CA ALA A 34 5.13 -1.70 17.51
C ALA A 34 4.98 -2.16 18.97
N PRO A 35 5.18 -1.27 19.96
CA PRO A 35 4.78 -1.54 21.34
C PRO A 35 3.28 -1.87 21.41
N PHE A 36 2.90 -2.75 22.34
CA PHE A 36 1.52 -3.28 22.42
C PHE A 36 0.42 -2.21 22.29
N CYS A 37 0.50 -1.12 23.06
CA CYS A 37 -0.52 -0.06 23.02
C CYS A 37 -0.58 0.66 21.66
N VAL A 38 0.55 0.77 20.96
CA VAL A 38 0.64 1.37 19.62
C VAL A 38 0.11 0.39 18.57
N ALA A 39 0.49 -0.88 18.66
CA ALA A 39 -0.02 -1.95 17.81
C ALA A 39 -1.54 -2.04 17.86
N GLU A 40 -2.11 -2.07 19.07
CA GLU A 40 -3.56 -2.14 19.29
C GLU A 40 -4.27 -0.92 18.69
N ALA A 41 -3.74 0.29 18.90
CA ALA A 41 -4.31 1.51 18.34
C ALA A 41 -4.26 1.53 16.80
N LEU A 42 -3.16 1.05 16.20
CA LEU A 42 -3.01 0.96 14.75
C LEU A 42 -3.96 -0.08 14.15
N LEU A 43 -4.04 -1.28 14.71
CA LEU A 43 -4.92 -2.33 14.20
C LEU A 43 -6.40 -2.00 14.38
N LYS A 44 -6.76 -1.33 15.48
CA LYS A 44 -8.13 -0.84 15.68
C LYS A 44 -8.55 0.21 14.64
N ARG A 45 -7.59 0.95 14.08
CA ARG A 45 -7.86 2.03 13.13
C ARG A 45 -7.66 1.64 11.66
N PHE A 46 -6.68 0.78 11.39
CA PHE A 46 -6.21 0.44 10.05
C PHE A 46 -6.03 -1.07 9.82
N GLY A 47 -6.49 -1.91 10.76
CA GLY A 47 -6.61 -3.34 10.52
C GLY A 47 -7.67 -3.61 9.44
N ASP A 48 -7.55 -4.73 8.73
CA ASP A 48 -8.39 -5.07 7.56
C ASP A 48 -9.89 -4.94 7.83
N GLU A 49 -10.33 -5.33 9.03
CA GLU A 49 -11.73 -5.25 9.45
C GLU A 49 -12.24 -3.80 9.61
N ASN A 50 -11.33 -2.86 9.84
CA ASN A 50 -11.62 -1.44 10.11
C ASN A 50 -11.31 -0.52 8.92
N LEU A 51 -10.78 -1.05 7.82
CA LEU A 51 -10.54 -0.28 6.61
C LEU A 51 -11.86 0.23 6.02
N THR A 52 -11.84 1.49 5.59
CA THR A 52 -12.95 2.08 4.82
C THR A 52 -13.13 1.34 3.49
N GLU A 53 -14.33 1.42 2.90
CA GLU A 53 -14.62 0.81 1.60
C GLU A 53 -13.62 1.29 0.52
N ARG A 54 -13.30 2.58 0.53
CA ARG A 54 -12.31 3.16 -0.39
C ARG A 54 -10.92 2.55 -0.21
N GLN A 55 -10.44 2.41 1.02
CA GLN A 55 -9.12 1.83 1.29
C GLN A 55 -9.04 0.34 0.91
N ARG A 56 -10.12 -0.42 1.14
CA ARG A 56 -10.18 -1.82 0.71
C ARG A 56 -10.15 -1.94 -0.81
N PHE A 57 -10.93 -1.10 -1.48
CA PHE A 57 -10.91 -1.02 -2.95
C PHE A 57 -9.49 -0.74 -3.46
N GLU A 58 -8.83 0.28 -2.92
CA GLU A 58 -7.47 0.66 -3.30
C GLU A 58 -6.45 -0.47 -3.06
N GLN A 59 -6.53 -1.17 -1.91
CA GLN A 59 -5.67 -2.34 -1.66
C GLN A 59 -5.88 -3.46 -2.70
N ILE A 60 -7.13 -3.77 -3.03
CA ILE A 60 -7.45 -4.79 -4.04
C ILE A 60 -6.87 -4.42 -5.41
N GLN A 61 -7.00 -3.15 -5.82
CA GLN A 61 -6.44 -2.66 -7.08
C GLN A 61 -4.91 -2.77 -7.10
N ILE A 62 -4.24 -2.36 -6.01
CA ILE A 62 -2.78 -2.47 -5.88
C ILE A 62 -2.32 -3.92 -6.03
N ASP A 63 -2.94 -4.83 -5.28
CA ASP A 63 -2.58 -6.24 -5.30
C ASP A 63 -2.83 -6.88 -6.68
N SER A 64 -3.90 -6.46 -7.37
CA SER A 64 -4.22 -6.86 -8.73
C SER A 64 -3.12 -6.43 -9.73
N VAL A 65 -2.74 -5.15 -9.72
CA VAL A 65 -1.68 -4.61 -10.59
C VAL A 65 -0.33 -5.26 -10.29
N MET A 66 0.03 -5.39 -9.01
CA MET A 66 1.27 -6.07 -8.59
C MET A 66 1.30 -7.53 -9.08
N ARG A 67 0.19 -8.26 -8.96
CA ARG A 67 0.11 -9.66 -9.43
C ARG A 67 0.25 -9.77 -10.95
N ARG A 68 -0.43 -8.89 -11.69
CA ARG A 68 -0.45 -8.90 -13.16
C ARG A 68 0.88 -8.48 -13.77
N THR A 69 1.56 -7.51 -13.16
CA THR A 69 2.74 -6.88 -13.74
C THR A 69 4.04 -7.28 -13.05
N ARG A 70 3.99 -7.90 -11.85
CA ARG A 70 5.17 -8.18 -11.02
C ARG A 70 6.00 -6.92 -10.74
N CYS A 71 5.35 -5.77 -10.54
CA CYS A 71 6.00 -4.56 -10.06
C CYS A 71 6.01 -4.53 -8.52
N ASP A 72 6.82 -3.62 -7.97
CA ASP A 72 6.78 -3.29 -6.56
C ASP A 72 5.53 -2.43 -6.23
N ARG A 73 5.18 -2.36 -4.95
CA ARG A 73 3.97 -1.67 -4.48
C ARG A 73 3.98 -0.18 -4.82
N LYS A 74 5.13 0.48 -4.75
CA LYS A 74 5.25 1.90 -5.05
C LYS A 74 4.90 2.15 -6.52
N SER A 75 5.53 1.39 -7.42
CA SER A 75 5.19 1.44 -8.85
C SER A 75 3.70 1.17 -9.09
N ALA A 76 3.11 0.16 -8.45
CA ALA A 76 1.68 -0.13 -8.61
C ALA A 76 0.80 1.07 -8.23
N VAL A 77 1.08 1.72 -7.10
CA VAL A 77 0.30 2.88 -6.65
C VAL A 77 0.50 4.09 -7.56
N ASP A 78 1.74 4.40 -7.96
CA ASP A 78 2.02 5.56 -8.81
C ASP A 78 1.24 5.47 -10.15
N TYR A 79 1.16 4.28 -10.76
CA TYR A 79 0.38 4.08 -11.99
C TYR A 79 -1.14 4.05 -11.74
N LEU A 80 -1.60 3.48 -10.61
CA LEU A 80 -3.02 3.52 -10.26
C LEU A 80 -3.50 4.94 -10.00
N GLU A 81 -2.73 5.79 -9.33
CA GLU A 81 -3.08 7.18 -9.12
C GLU A 81 -3.13 7.97 -10.43
N ALA A 82 -2.24 7.66 -11.39
CA ALA A 82 -2.23 8.29 -12.71
C ALA A 82 -3.44 7.91 -13.59
N GLU A 83 -3.98 6.70 -13.39
CA GLU A 83 -5.09 6.14 -14.17
C GLU A 83 -6.40 6.08 -13.37
N ASP A 84 -6.59 7.01 -12.43
CA ASP A 84 -7.81 7.16 -11.62
C ASP A 84 -8.29 5.86 -10.93
N TRP A 85 -7.32 5.04 -10.48
CA TRP A 85 -7.51 3.74 -9.84
C TRP A 85 -8.18 2.68 -10.71
N ASN A 86 -8.01 2.75 -12.03
CA ASN A 86 -8.35 1.68 -12.95
C ASN A 86 -7.20 0.67 -13.09
N GLU A 87 -7.36 -0.55 -12.56
CA GLU A 87 -6.32 -1.59 -12.64
C GLU A 87 -5.93 -2.01 -14.07
N ASP A 88 -6.86 -1.99 -15.02
CA ASP A 88 -6.59 -2.43 -16.39
C ASP A 88 -5.69 -1.43 -17.11
N ASP A 89 -6.06 -0.15 -17.04
CA ASP A 89 -5.30 0.93 -17.65
C ASP A 89 -3.92 1.07 -16.99
N ALA A 90 -3.86 1.04 -15.65
CA ALA A 90 -2.60 1.06 -14.91
C ALA A 90 -1.67 -0.09 -15.27
N ALA A 91 -2.20 -1.32 -15.37
CA ALA A 91 -1.40 -2.48 -15.76
C ALA A 91 -0.91 -2.38 -17.21
N ILE A 92 -1.74 -1.87 -18.14
CA ILE A 92 -1.36 -1.67 -19.53
C ILE A 92 -0.26 -0.60 -19.65
N SER A 93 -0.43 0.54 -19.00
CA SER A 93 0.54 1.65 -19.00
C SER A 93 1.90 1.19 -18.46
N LEU A 94 1.91 0.51 -17.30
CA LEU A 94 3.15 -0.01 -16.71
C LEU A 94 3.86 -1.04 -17.61
N LEU A 95 3.11 -1.96 -18.21
CA LEU A 95 3.69 -2.98 -19.11
C LEU A 95 4.18 -2.37 -20.44
N ARG A 96 3.58 -1.28 -20.91
CA ARG A 96 4.06 -0.54 -22.07
C ARG A 96 5.39 0.12 -21.74
N ASP A 97 5.47 0.87 -20.65
CA ASP A 97 6.70 1.58 -20.27
C ASP A 97 7.87 0.62 -20.05
N ARG A 98 7.63 -0.56 -19.46
CA ARG A 98 8.66 -1.61 -19.33
C ARG A 98 9.18 -2.17 -20.66
N LYS A 99 8.41 -2.11 -21.76
CA LYS A 99 8.87 -2.60 -23.07
C LYS A 99 9.80 -1.62 -23.77
N TYR A 100 9.81 -0.35 -23.35
CA TYR A 100 10.64 0.70 -23.94
C TYR A 100 11.93 0.98 -23.13
N ILE A 101 12.18 0.19 -22.08
CA ILE A 101 13.40 0.17 -21.27
C ILE A 101 14.19 -1.08 -21.64
#